data_AF-A0AA46SFD6-F1
#
_entry.id   AF-A0AA46SFD6-F1
#
_cell.length_a   1.000
_cell.length_b   1.000
_cell.length_c   1.000
_cell.angle_alpha   90.00
_cell.angle_beta   90.00
_cell.angle_gamma   90.00
#
_symmetry.space_group_name_H-M   'P 1'
#
loop_
_entity.id
_entity.type
_entity.pdbx_description
1 polymer ?
#
loop_
_entity_poly.entity_id
_entity_poly.type
_entity_poly.pdbx_seq_one_letter_code
_entity_poly.pdbx_strand_id
1 'polypeptide(L)' 'MKNIKWPLLAFAIGAAICMMGIGVAVAERSIFGIILSIIALIFVMGYGFKTKKKMREEGLL' A
#
# COMPACT_ATOMS: atom_id res chain seq x y z
N MET A 1 6.49 13.28 18.48
CA MET A 1 5.26 12.50 18.16
C MET A 1 4.03 13.42 17.98
N LYS A 2 4.05 14.38 17.03
CA LYS A 2 2.95 15.35 16.82
C LYS A 2 2.61 15.62 15.34
N ASN A 3 3.27 14.94 14.40
CA ASN A 3 3.02 15.09 12.96
C ASN A 3 2.80 13.72 12.32
N ILE A 4 1.74 13.01 12.74
CA ILE A 4 1.32 11.81 12.02
C ILE A 4 0.92 12.26 10.62
N LYS A 5 1.68 11.81 9.63
CA LYS A 5 1.37 12.03 8.22
C LYS A 5 0.25 11.07 7.83
N TRP A 6 -0.98 11.50 8.09
CA TRP A 6 -2.21 10.80 7.72
C TRP A 6 -2.21 10.22 6.29
N PRO A 7 -1.63 10.87 5.26
CA PRO A 7 -1.55 10.29 3.93
C PRO A 7 -0.69 9.01 3.90
N LEU A 8 0.49 9.01 4.54
CA LEU A 8 1.33 7.80 4.64
C LEU A 8 0.63 6.69 5.42
N LEU A 9 -0.10 7.05 6.48
CA LEU A 9 -0.84 6.08 7.28
C LEU A 9 -1.94 5.39 6.45
N ALA A 10 -2.67 6.15 5.63
CA ALA A 10 -3.66 5.58 4.71
C ALA A 10 -3.02 4.61 3.71
N PHE A 11 -1.86 4.94 3.15
CA PHE A 11 -1.11 4.01 2.29
C PHE A 11 -0.61 2.77 3.04
N ALA A 12 -0.19 2.90 4.30
CA ALA A 12 0.23 1.76 5.11
C ALA A 12 -0.95 0.81 5.40
N ILE A 13 -2.12 1.35 5.74
CA ILE A 13 -3.35 0.57 5.94
C ILE A 13 -3.78 -0.10 4.63
N GLY A 14 -3.76 0.63 3.51
CA GLY A 14 -4.05 0.06 2.19
C GLY A 14 -3.12 -1.08 1.82
N ALA A 15 -1.81 -0.95 2.11
CA ALA A 15 -0.83 -2.01 1.86
C ALA A 15 -1.08 -3.23 2.74
N ALA A 16 -1.45 -3.03 4.01
CA ALA A 16 -1.81 -4.11 4.92
C ALA A 16 -3.06 -4.88 4.42
N ILE A 17 -4.08 -4.17 3.94
CA ILE A 17 -5.28 -4.79 3.36
C ILE A 17 -4.91 -5.61 2.10
N CYS A 18 -4.06 -5.08 1.22
CA CYS A 18 -3.56 -5.84 0.07
C CYS A 18 -2.81 -7.11 0.50
N MET A 19 -1.94 -7.05 1.51
CA MET A 19 -1.25 -8.24 2.03
C MET A 19 -2.22 -9.27 2.62
N MET A 20 -3.26 -8.84 3.34
CA MET A 20 -4.31 -9.74 3.82
C MET A 20 -5.07 -10.39 2.66
N GLY A 21 -5.40 -9.62 1.62
CA GLY A 21 -6.05 -10.12 0.40
C GLY A 21 -5.21 -11.16 -0.35
N ILE A 22 -3.88 -10.98 -0.41
CA ILE A 22 -2.97 -12.01 -0.93
C ILE A 22 -3.10 -13.29 -0.10
N GLY A 23 -3.10 -13.19 1.24
CA GLY A 23 -3.25 -14.35 2.12
C GLY A 23 -4.55 -15.12 1.89
N VAL A 24 -5.67 -14.41 1.72
CA VAL A 24 -6.97 -15.01 1.39
C VAL A 24 -6.93 -15.69 0.02
N ALA A 25 -6.42 -15.02 -1.00
CA ALA A 25 -6.33 -15.58 -2.35
C ALA A 25 -5.42 -16.83 -2.43
N VAL A 26 -4.35 -16.86 -1.63
CA VAL A 26 -3.48 -18.04 -1.47
C VAL A 26 -4.23 -19.18 -0.79
N ALA A 27 -5.01 -18.90 0.27
CA ALA A 27 -5.82 -19.91 0.95
C ALA A 27 -6.87 -20.54 0.00
N GLU A 28 -7.47 -19.73 -0.86
CA GLU A 28 -8.40 -20.20 -1.90
C GLU A 28 -7.71 -20.85 -3.12
N ARG A 29 -6.38 -20.90 -3.17
CA ARG A 29 -5.56 -21.35 -4.32
C ARG A 29 -5.96 -20.69 -5.65
N SER A 30 -6.44 -19.44 -5.58
CA SER A 30 -6.89 -18.70 -6.76
C SER A 30 -5.73 -17.91 -7.38
N ILE A 31 -5.21 -18.41 -8.50
CA ILE A 31 -4.14 -17.75 -9.26
C ILE A 31 -4.56 -16.33 -9.68
N PHE A 32 -5.83 -16.16 -10.09
CA PHE A 32 -6.38 -14.85 -10.44
C PHE A 32 -6.40 -13.89 -9.24
N GLY A 33 -6.83 -14.37 -8.07
CA GLY A 33 -6.86 -13.57 -6.85
C GLY A 33 -5.46 -13.13 -6.42
N ILE A 34 -4.46 -14.01 -6.56
CA ILE A 34 -3.06 -13.71 -6.25
C ILE A 34 -2.52 -12.62 -7.18
N ILE A 35 -2.69 -12.78 -8.50
CA ILE A 35 -2.20 -11.81 -9.49
C ILE A 35 -2.84 -10.44 -9.27
N LEU A 36 -4.17 -10.40 -9.07
CA LEU A 36 -4.89 -9.16 -8.82
C LEU A 36 -4.40 -8.45 -7.56
N SER A 37 -4.17 -9.21 -6.48
CA SER A 37 -3.70 -8.66 -5.20
C SER A 37 -2.26 -8.15 -5.27
N ILE A 38 -1.38 -8.81 -6.05
CA ILE A 38 -0.02 -8.32 -6.32
C ILE A 38 -0.07 -7.01 -7.11
N ILE A 39 -0.89 -6.93 -8.15
CA ILE A 39 -1.07 -5.69 -8.93
C ILE A 39 -1.57 -4.56 -8.02
N ALA A 40 -2.59 -4.83 -7.20
CA ALA A 40 -3.11 -3.87 -6.23
C ALA A 40 -2.01 -3.40 -5.25
N LEU A 41 -1.18 -4.31 -4.75
CA LEU A 41 -0.06 -3.98 -3.86
C LEU A 41 0.97 -3.08 -4.55
N ILE A 42 1.32 -3.34 -5.82
CA ILE A 42 2.23 -2.51 -6.61
C ILE A 42 1.67 -1.10 -6.77
N PHE A 43 0.36 -0.97 -7.06
CA PHE A 43 -0.28 0.35 -7.16
C PHE A 43 -0.23 1.09 -5.82
N VAL A 44 -0.63 0.45 -4.72
CA VAL A 44 -0.64 1.08 -3.39
C VAL A 44 0.77 1.51 -2.97
N MET A 45 1.78 0.66 -3.17
CA MET A 45 3.18 1.01 -2.89
C MET A 45 3.66 2.12 -3.82
N GLY A 46 3.41 2.04 -5.12
CA GLY A 46 3.82 3.04 -6.11
C GLY A 46 3.27 4.44 -5.79
N TYR A 47 1.97 4.54 -5.49
CA TYR A 47 1.35 5.79 -5.04
C TYR A 47 1.84 6.24 -3.67
N GLY A 48 2.08 5.30 -2.74
CA GLY A 48 2.67 5.58 -1.43
C GLY A 48 4.06 6.20 -1.55
N PHE A 49 4.94 5.64 -2.38
CA PHE A 49 6.27 6.17 -2.66
C PHE A 49 6.23 7.51 -3.38
N LYS A 50 5.34 7.70 -4.36
CA LYS A 50 5.13 9.00 -5.01
C LYS A 50 4.71 10.08 -4.00
N THR A 51 3.82 9.73 -3.08
CA THR A 51 3.35 10.63 -2.02
C THR A 51 4.47 10.92 -1.02
N LYS A 52 5.26 9.91 -0.60
CA LYS A 52 6.47 10.16 0.21
C LYS A 52 7.43 11.12 -0.49
N LYS A 53 7.68 10.93 -1.79
CA LYS A 53 8.58 11.78 -2.57
C LYS A 53 8.10 13.23 -2.60
N LYS A 54 6.82 13.44 -2.91
CA LYS A 54 6.20 14.77 -2.90
C LYS A 54 6.33 15.46 -1.53
N MET A 55 6.06 14.73 -0.45
CA MET A 55 6.19 15.27 0.90
C MET A 55 7.64 15.62 1.26
N ARG A 56 8.63 14.90 0.73
CA ARG A 56 10.05 15.23 0.91
C ARG A 56 10.44 16.50 0.13
N GLU A 57 9.90 16.66 -1.07
CA GLU A 57 10.10 17.88 -1.88
C GLU A 57 9.45 19.12 -1.25
N GLU A 58 8.33 18.93 -0.55
CA GLU A 58 7.63 19.99 0.20
C GLU A 58 8.25 20.29 1.58
N GLY A 59 9.38 19.65 1.94
CA GLY A 59 10.04 19.82 3.25
C GLY A 59 9.24 19.26 4.43
N LEU A 60 8.24 18.42 4.15
CA LEU A 60 7.37 17.78 5.13
C LEU A 60 7.97 16.47 5.69
N LEU A 61 9.08 15.98 5.12
CA LEU A 61 9.86 14.80 5.54
C LEU A 61 11.34 15.16 5.55
#